data_AF-A0A5T8BCU3-F1
#
_entry.id   AF-A0A5T8BCU3-F1
#
_cell.length_a   1.000
_cell.length_b   1.000
_cell.length_c   1.000
_cell.angle_alpha   90.00
_cell.angle_beta   90.00
_cell.angle_gamma   90.00
#
_symmetry.space_group_name_H-M   'P 1'
#
loop_
_entity.id
_entity.type
_entity.pdbx_description
1 polymer ?
#
loop_
_entity_poly.entity_id
_entity_poly.type
_entity_poly.pdbx_seq_one_letter_code
_entity_poly.pdbx_strand_id
1 'polypeptide(L)' 'MDITLDEAADSAFQAELICRLMLDSDLAMTSGELNAMLTLLKQLSASAATWLIGEQGERMYQDRQGGAA' A
#
# COMPACT_ATOMS: atom_id res chain seq x y z
N MET A 1 10.04 10.47 -6.63
CA MET A 1 10.35 9.13 -7.14
C MET A 1 9.00 8.49 -7.35
N ASP A 2 8.59 8.32 -8.59
CA ASP A 2 7.32 7.64 -8.88
C ASP A 2 7.50 6.16 -8.57
N ILE A 3 6.63 5.65 -7.70
CA ILE A 3 6.51 4.22 -7.43
C ILE A 3 5.98 3.57 -8.70
N THR A 4 6.49 2.39 -9.06
CA THR A 4 5.96 1.60 -10.17
C THR A 4 4.75 0.76 -9.73
N LEU A 5 3.95 0.28 -10.69
CA LEU A 5 2.83 -0.64 -10.39
C LEU A 5 3.32 -1.89 -9.66
N ASP A 6 4.44 -2.48 -10.09
CA ASP A 6 5.00 -3.69 -9.47
C ASP A 6 5.44 -3.43 -8.03
N GLU A 7 6.11 -2.31 -7.76
CA GLU A 7 6.50 -1.91 -6.40
C GLU A 7 5.28 -1.64 -5.50
N ALA A 8 4.21 -1.04 -6.05
CA ALA A 8 2.97 -0.81 -5.32
C ALA A 8 2.23 -2.12 -5.01
N ALA A 9 2.20 -3.06 -5.96
CA ALA A 9 1.61 -4.38 -5.80
C ALA A 9 2.36 -5.21 -4.76
N ASP A 10 3.70 -5.21 -4.82
CA ASP A 10 4.55 -5.85 -3.82
C ASP A 10 4.36 -5.22 -2.44
N SER A 11 4.24 -3.89 -2.36
CA SER A 11 3.95 -3.19 -1.11
C SER A 11 2.60 -3.61 -0.52
N ALA A 12 1.55 -3.68 -1.34
CA ALA A 12 0.22 -4.11 -0.91
C ALA A 12 0.21 -5.58 -0.44
N PHE A 13 0.92 -6.46 -1.16
CA PHE A 13 1.04 -7.87 -0.81
C PHE A 13 1.76 -8.06 0.53
N GLN A 14 2.87 -7.37 0.76
CA GLN A 14 3.59 -7.45 2.03
C GLN A 14 2.76 -6.89 3.20
N ALA A 15 1.98 -5.83 2.96
CA ALA A 15 1.06 -5.29 3.96
C ALA A 15 -0.01 -6.33 4.36
N GLU A 16 -0.56 -7.09 3.41
CA GLU A 16 -1.51 -8.18 3.68
C GLU A 16 -0.86 -9.29 4.53
N LEU A 17 0.37 -9.68 4.20
CA LEU A 17 1.07 -10.73 4.91
C LEU A 17 1.34 -10.35 6.38
N ILE A 18 1.70 -9.08 6.63
CA ILE A 18 1.89 -8.56 8.00
C ILE A 18 0.56 -8.59 8.77
N CYS A 19 -0.54 -8.14 8.16
CA CYS A 19 -1.85 -8.20 8.79
C CYS A 19 -2.23 -9.64 9.18
N ARG A 20 -2.00 -10.61 8.31
CA ARG A 20 -2.26 -12.03 8.60
C ARG A 20 -1.38 -12.55 9.72
N LEU A 21 -0.09 -12.23 9.69
CA LEU A 21 0.82 -12.64 10.75
C LEU A 21 0.39 -12.07 12.11
N MET A 22 -0.07 -10.82 12.15
CA MET A 22 -0.56 -10.19 13.39
C MET A 22 -1.91 -10.75 13.88
N LEU A 23 -2.82 -11.14 12.97
CA LEU A 23 -4.16 -11.63 13.32
C LEU A 23 -4.18 -13.13 13.62
N ASP A 24 -3.37 -13.91 12.93
CA ASP A 24 -3.36 -15.38 13.00
C ASP A 24 -2.28 -15.92 13.96
N SER A 25 -1.45 -15.07 14.55
CA SER A 25 -0.43 -15.48 15.51
C SER A 25 -1.03 -15.78 16.88
N ASP A 26 -0.88 -17.02 17.34
CA ASP A 26 -1.18 -17.44 18.72
C ASP A 26 -0.13 -16.95 19.74
N LEU A 27 1.00 -16.41 19.27
CA LEU A 27 2.05 -15.87 20.12
C LEU A 27 1.78 -14.41 20.47
N ALA A 28 1.88 -14.09 21.75
CA ALA A 28 1.82 -12.72 22.23
C ALA A 28 3.04 -11.92 21.74
N MET A 29 2.78 -10.88 20.95
CA MET A 29 3.81 -9.93 20.54
C MET A 29 4.15 -8.97 21.68
N THR A 30 5.42 -8.65 21.83
CA THR A 30 5.85 -7.54 22.67
C THR A 30 5.38 -6.20 22.07
N SER A 31 5.31 -5.16 22.89
CA SER A 31 4.99 -3.81 22.41
C SER A 31 6.00 -3.29 21.37
N GLY A 32 7.26 -3.72 21.46
CA GLY A 32 8.31 -3.39 20.49
C GLY A 32 8.06 -4.03 19.14
N GLU A 33 7.76 -5.33 19.10
CA GLU A 33 7.43 -6.04 17.87
C GLU A 33 6.15 -5.50 17.23
N LEU A 34 5.13 -5.22 18.04
CA LEU A 34 3.87 -4.64 17.56
C LEU A 34 4.12 -3.27 16.90
N ASN A 35 4.90 -2.39 17.55
CA ASN A 35 5.25 -1.09 16.98
C ASN A 35 6.07 -1.21 15.69
N ALA A 36 6.99 -2.18 15.60
CA ALA A 36 7.75 -2.43 14.39
C ALA A 36 6.84 -2.86 13.23
N MET A 37 5.94 -3.82 13.47
CA MET A 37 4.99 -4.28 12.46
C MET A 37 4.04 -3.18 12.01
N LEU A 38 3.49 -2.38 12.94
CA LEU A 38 2.63 -1.24 12.61
C LEU A 38 3.37 -0.17 11.81
N THR A 39 4.65 0.08 12.13
CA THR A 39 5.48 1.03 11.38
C THR A 39 5.69 0.56 9.96
N LEU A 40 6.04 -0.72 9.78
CA LEU A 40 6.25 -1.31 8.47
C LEU A 40 4.95 -1.33 7.65
N LEU A 41 3.84 -1.74 8.28
CA LEU A 41 2.50 -1.72 7.66
C LEU A 41 2.12 -0.32 7.18
N LYS A 42 2.38 0.72 7.99
CA LYS A 42 2.14 2.12 7.60
C LYS A 42 2.96 2.51 6.36
N GLN A 43 4.22 2.10 6.28
CA GLN A 43 5.08 2.44 5.13
C GLN A 43 4.62 1.74 3.85
N LEU A 44 4.34 0.44 3.93
CA LEU A 44 3.91 -0.37 2.79
C LEU A 44 2.54 0.09 2.27
N SER A 45 1.58 0.32 3.17
CA SER A 45 0.25 0.81 2.79
C SER A 45 0.30 2.22 2.21
N ALA A 46 1.16 3.11 2.73
CA ALA A 46 1.35 4.44 2.16
C ALA A 46 1.95 4.36 0.75
N SER A 47 2.95 3.50 0.52
CA SER A 47 3.56 3.26 -0.79
C SER A 47 2.51 2.84 -1.83
N ALA A 48 1.72 1.81 -1.51
CA ALA A 48 0.65 1.34 -2.40
C ALA A 48 -0.44 2.40 -2.63
N ALA A 49 -0.84 3.14 -1.58
CA ALA A 49 -1.85 4.19 -1.69
C ALA A 49 -1.37 5.37 -2.55
N THR A 50 -0.10 5.77 -2.43
CA THR A 50 0.49 6.83 -3.25
C THR A 50 0.40 6.48 -4.73
N TRP A 51 0.75 5.26 -5.11
CA TRP A 51 0.62 4.82 -6.50
C TRP A 51 -0.83 4.82 -6.97
N LEU A 52 -1.74 4.24 -6.18
CA LEU A 52 -3.16 4.16 -6.54
C LEU A 52 -3.79 5.56 -6.73
N ILE A 53 -3.48 6.51 -5.85
CA ILE A 53 -3.97 7.89 -5.97
C ILE A 53 -3.41 8.56 -7.23
N GLY A 54 -2.12 8.36 -7.53
CA GLY A 54 -1.49 8.87 -8.75
C GLY A 54 -2.15 8.32 -10.02
N GLU A 55 -2.30 7.00 -10.10
CA GLU A 55 -2.92 6.30 -11.24
C GLU A 55 -4.37 6.75 -11.46
N GLN A 56 -5.18 6.86 -10.40
CA GLN A 56 -6.56 7.35 -10.51
C GLN A 56 -6.61 8.81 -10.98
N GLY A 57 -5.65 9.63 -10.54
CA GLY A 57 -5.47 10.99 -11.03
C GLY A 57 -5.24 11.01 -12.54
N GLU A 58 -4.24 10.26 -13.02
CA GLU A 58 -3.90 10.19 -14.44
C GLU A 58 -5.06 9.73 -15.33
N ARG A 59 -5.77 8.66 -14.92
CA ARG A 59 -6.97 8.19 -15.63
C ARG A 59 -8.04 9.27 -15.73
N MET A 60 -8.31 9.98 -14.63
CA MET A 60 -9.27 11.08 -14.62
C MET A 60 -8.84 12.25 -15.53
N TYR A 61 -7.55 12.55 -15.61
CA TYR A 61 -7.02 13.56 -16.53
C TYR A 61 -7.20 13.14 -17.99
N GLN A 62 -6.92 11.87 -18.32
CA GLN A 62 -7.11 11.32 -19.66
C GLN A 62 -8.58 11.31 -20.08
N ASP A 63 -9.50 10.87 -19.23
CA ASP A 63 -10.94 10.89 -19.50
C ASP A 63 -11.46 12.31 -19.80
N ARG A 64 -10.98 13.31 -19.05
CA ARG A 64 -11.34 14.72 -19.28
C ARG A 64 -10.80 15.27 -20.61
N GLN A 65 -9.66 14.78 -21.08
CA GLN A 65 -9.09 15.18 -22.38
C GLN A 65 -9.68 14.40 -23.56
N GLY A 66 -10.09 13.14 -23.35
CA GLY A 66 -10.72 12.29 -24.37
C GLY A 66 -12.18 12.60 -24.68
N GLY A 67 -12.88 13.32 -23.81
CA GLY A 67 -14.29 13.74 -24.01
C GLY A 67 -14.49 14.96 -24.92
N ALA A 68 -13.45 15.46 -25.59
CA ALA A 68 -13.49 16.66 -26.43
C ALA A 68 -13.35 16.40 -27.94
N ALA A 69 -13.52 15.15 -28.40
CA ALA A 69 -13.46 14.76 -29.81
C ALA A 69 -14.85 14.47 -30.39
#